data_AF-A0A954JSV3-F1
#
_entry.id   AF-A0A954JSV3-F1
#
_cell.length_a   1.000
_cell.length_b   1.000
_cell.length_c   1.000
_cell.angle_alpha   90.00
_cell.angle_beta   90.00
_cell.angle_gamma   90.00
#
_symmetry.space_group_name_H-M   'P 1'
#
loop_
_entity.id
_entity.type
_entity.pdbx_description
1 polymer ?
#
loop_
_entity_poly.entity_id
_entity_poly.type
_entity_poly.pdbx_seq_one_letter_code
_entity_poly.pdbx_strand_id
1 'polypeptide(L)'
;PGNGPERYDYQSLTTGIQWPPMQGGFTRYGDVKSLVESADNRLVIMGSGDEMRLRFKVPDEPVKSGWKRDFILHSVGWDKDANLHTILGQSVEPLPFREMKSYPYPTEVYPDEELLQQDREIYHTRRQNSARFWQSLVKP
;
A
#
# COMPACT_ATOMS: atom_id res chain seq x y z
N PRO A 1 -30.60 -2.56 -3.31
CA PRO A 1 -29.46 -3.26 -2.68
C PRO A 1 -28.67 -4.01 -3.76
N GLY A 2 -27.42 -3.61 -4.03
CA GLY A 2 -26.60 -4.24 -5.09
C GLY A 2 -25.84 -3.31 -6.03
N ASN A 3 -26.01 -1.99 -5.91
CA ASN A 3 -25.34 -1.01 -6.80
C ASN A 3 -24.23 -0.21 -6.09
N GLY A 4 -23.59 -0.79 -5.08
CA GLY A 4 -22.48 -0.15 -4.34
C GLY A 4 -21.18 -0.94 -4.53
N PRO A 5 -20.02 -0.34 -4.20
CA PRO A 5 -18.75 -1.06 -4.24
C PRO A 5 -18.81 -2.31 -3.35
N GLU A 6 -18.06 -3.33 -3.73
CA GLU A 6 -17.87 -4.53 -2.91
C GLU A 6 -17.44 -4.14 -1.50
N ARG A 7 -18.00 -4.82 -0.49
CA ARG A 7 -17.68 -4.58 0.91
C ARG A 7 -16.89 -5.76 1.45
N TYR A 8 -15.80 -5.46 2.14
CA TYR A 8 -15.02 -6.45 2.86
C TYR A 8 -15.71 -6.81 4.18
N ASP A 9 -15.97 -8.09 4.41
CA ASP A 9 -16.45 -8.57 5.71
C ASP A 9 -15.25 -8.90 6.60
N TYR A 10 -14.97 -8.01 7.55
CA TYR A 10 -13.89 -8.17 8.52
C TYR A 10 -14.07 -9.39 9.44
N GLN A 11 -15.26 -10.00 9.48
CA GLN A 11 -15.52 -11.21 10.27
C GLN A 11 -15.26 -12.51 9.48
N SER A 12 -15.14 -12.42 8.15
CA SER A 12 -14.97 -13.56 7.26
C SER A 12 -13.71 -13.41 6.39
N LEU A 13 -12.55 -13.74 6.98
CA LEU A 13 -11.25 -13.62 6.34
C LEU A 13 -10.80 -14.94 5.73
N THR A 14 -10.25 -14.90 4.52
CA THR A 14 -9.48 -16.01 3.93
C THR A 14 -8.00 -15.68 3.95
N THR A 15 -7.17 -16.59 4.47
CA THR A 15 -5.71 -16.41 4.53
C THR A 15 -4.98 -16.99 3.31
N GLY A 16 -5.71 -17.56 2.35
CA GLY A 16 -5.15 -18.08 1.11
C GLY A 16 -4.71 -16.96 0.17
N ILE A 17 -3.61 -17.17 -0.55
CA ILE A 17 -3.15 -16.23 -1.58
C ILE A 17 -4.16 -16.26 -2.73
N GLN A 18 -4.85 -15.14 -2.96
CA GLN A 18 -5.86 -15.04 -4.02
C GLN A 18 -5.28 -14.55 -5.35
N TRP A 19 -4.17 -13.81 -5.30
CA TRP A 19 -3.60 -13.13 -6.47
C TRP A 19 -2.09 -13.36 -6.55
N PRO A 20 -1.51 -13.41 -7.77
CA PRO A 20 -0.07 -13.49 -7.93
C PRO A 20 0.59 -12.23 -7.35
N PRO A 21 1.55 -12.37 -6.43
CA PRO A 21 2.20 -11.21 -5.84
C PRO A 21 3.26 -10.62 -6.77
N MET A 22 3.42 -9.30 -6.72
CA MET A 22 4.55 -8.61 -7.34
C MET A 22 5.88 -8.99 -6.66
N GLN A 23 6.97 -8.96 -7.42
CA GLN A 23 8.31 -9.18 -6.88
C GLN A 23 8.89 -7.89 -6.29
N GLY A 24 9.66 -7.99 -5.22
CA GLY A 24 10.32 -6.82 -4.62
C GLY A 24 9.94 -6.62 -3.16
N GLY A 25 10.33 -5.46 -2.61
CA GLY A 25 10.19 -5.17 -1.19
C GLY A 25 8.90 -4.49 -0.82
N PHE A 26 8.07 -5.23 -0.10
CA PHE A 26 6.91 -4.66 0.58
C PHE A 26 7.30 -4.17 1.96
N THR A 27 6.51 -3.25 2.51
CA THR A 27 6.69 -2.81 3.90
C THR A 27 6.45 -4.00 4.84
N ARG A 28 7.36 -4.20 5.81
CA ARG A 28 7.20 -5.17 6.90
C ARG A 28 5.97 -4.82 7.74
N TYR A 29 5.40 -5.83 8.40
CA TYR A 29 4.36 -5.57 9.39
C TYR A 29 4.94 -4.86 10.62
N GLY A 30 4.13 -4.01 11.23
CA GLY A 30 4.49 -3.28 12.44
C GLY A 30 4.16 -1.80 12.33
N ASP A 31 4.80 -1.00 13.19
CA ASP A 31 4.65 0.44 13.18
C ASP A 31 5.24 1.03 11.89
N VAL A 32 4.43 1.82 11.20
CA VAL A 32 4.77 2.54 9.96
C VAL A 32 4.52 4.04 10.09
N LYS A 33 4.30 4.56 11.32
CA LYS A 33 3.93 5.95 11.56
C LYS A 33 4.84 6.94 10.83
N SER A 34 6.16 6.73 10.91
CA SER A 34 7.12 7.65 10.26
C SER A 34 6.99 7.73 8.74
N LEU A 35 6.41 6.70 8.10
CA LEU A 35 6.18 6.67 6.65
C LEU A 35 4.90 7.39 6.22
N VAL A 36 4.02 7.76 7.17
CA VAL A 36 2.68 8.32 6.88
C VAL A 36 2.43 9.65 7.57
N GLU A 37 3.44 10.24 8.20
CA GLU A 37 3.34 11.54 8.87
C GLU A 37 3.21 12.72 7.90
N SER A 38 3.73 12.56 6.67
CA SER A 38 3.73 13.59 5.62
C SER A 38 3.44 12.97 4.25
N ALA A 39 2.94 13.79 3.33
CA ALA A 39 2.74 13.38 1.93
C ALA A 39 4.02 13.61 1.11
N ASP A 40 5.07 12.87 1.45
CA ASP A 40 6.42 12.93 0.85
C ASP A 40 6.75 11.65 0.02
N ASN A 41 8.04 11.40 -0.22
CA ASN A 41 8.52 10.25 -1.01
C ASN A 41 8.68 8.95 -0.19
N ARG A 42 8.34 8.95 1.10
CA ARG A 42 8.37 7.76 1.95
C ARG A 42 7.08 6.96 1.73
N LEU A 43 7.21 5.66 1.49
CA LEU A 43 6.09 4.81 1.08
C LEU A 43 5.82 3.67 2.04
N VAL A 44 4.55 3.49 2.42
CA VAL A 44 4.04 2.19 2.85
C VAL A 44 3.68 1.39 1.60
N ILE A 45 4.48 0.36 1.30
CA ILE A 45 4.29 -0.52 0.16
C ILE A 45 3.45 -1.72 0.60
N MET A 46 2.18 -1.70 0.23
CA MET A 46 1.21 -2.75 0.52
C MET A 46 1.04 -3.69 -0.67
N GLY A 47 0.85 -4.97 -0.39
CA GLY A 47 0.41 -5.97 -1.35
C GLY A 47 -1.01 -6.40 -1.07
N SER A 48 -1.51 -7.35 -1.86
CA SER A 48 -2.87 -7.86 -1.69
C SER A 48 -3.07 -8.46 -0.30
N GLY A 49 -4.17 -8.06 0.36
CA GLY A 49 -4.57 -8.54 1.67
C GLY A 49 -3.88 -7.86 2.85
N ASP A 50 -2.99 -6.90 2.62
CA ASP A 50 -2.43 -6.11 3.72
C ASP A 50 -3.44 -5.07 4.25
N GLU A 51 -3.38 -4.82 5.56
CA GLU A 51 -4.16 -3.78 6.24
C GLU A 51 -3.20 -2.79 6.90
N MET A 52 -3.51 -1.49 6.76
CA MET A 52 -2.92 -0.44 7.59
C MET A 52 -4.00 0.16 8.49
N ARG A 53 -3.75 0.15 9.80
CA ARG A 53 -4.66 0.70 10.80
C ARG A 53 -4.17 2.04 11.31
N LEU A 54 -4.94 3.09 11.04
CA LEU A 54 -4.69 4.44 11.56
C LEU A 54 -5.55 4.69 12.79
N ARG A 55 -4.94 5.26 13.83
CA ARG A 55 -5.62 5.62 15.09
C ARG A 55 -5.36 7.09 15.38
N PHE A 56 -6.44 7.85 15.58
CA PHE A 56 -6.39 9.27 15.88
C PHE A 56 -6.94 9.54 17.27
N LYS A 57 -6.32 10.46 18.00
CA LYS A 57 -6.90 10.94 19.26
C LYS A 57 -8.17 11.72 18.92
N VAL A 58 -9.27 11.42 19.60
CA VAL A 58 -10.49 12.21 19.49
C VAL A 58 -10.24 13.58 20.16
N PRO A 59 -10.57 14.70 19.51
CA PRO A 59 -10.46 16.01 20.15
C PRO A 59 -11.32 16.10 21.43
N ASP A 60 -10.76 16.67 22.48
CA ASP A 60 -11.40 16.71 23.81
C ASP A 60 -12.54 17.74 23.88
N GLU A 61 -12.56 18.71 22.95
CA GLU A 61 -13.55 19.78 22.91
C GLU A 61 -14.96 19.24 22.59
N PRO A 62 -16.03 19.66 23.27
CA PRO A 62 -17.37 19.23 22.89
C PRO A 62 -17.80 19.83 21.53
N VAL A 63 -18.55 19.07 20.74
CA VAL A 63 -19.23 19.62 19.55
C VAL A 63 -20.49 20.38 19.97
N LYS A 64 -20.96 21.30 19.12
CA LYS A 64 -22.19 22.08 19.37
C LYS A 64 -23.41 21.16 19.53
N SER A 65 -24.43 21.62 20.24
CA SER A 65 -25.69 20.88 20.37
C SER A 65 -26.28 20.54 19.00
N GLY A 66 -26.70 19.28 18.82
CA GLY A 66 -27.20 18.75 17.55
C GLY A 66 -26.13 18.34 16.53
N TRP A 67 -24.84 18.60 16.79
CA TRP A 67 -23.75 18.21 15.88
C TRP A 67 -23.22 16.80 16.18
N LYS A 68 -22.70 16.15 15.14
CA LYS A 68 -21.96 14.88 15.24
C LYS A 68 -20.60 15.05 14.58
N ARG A 69 -19.60 14.34 15.11
CA ARG A 69 -18.30 14.22 14.46
C ARG A 69 -18.41 13.23 13.31
N ASP A 70 -17.78 13.58 12.21
CA ASP A 70 -17.64 12.72 11.03
C ASP A 70 -16.20 12.81 10.52
N PHE A 71 -15.81 11.89 9.63
CA PHE A 71 -14.44 11.74 9.17
C PHE A 71 -14.39 11.68 7.65
N ILE A 72 -13.37 12.33 7.09
CA ILE A 72 -12.99 12.16 5.69
C ILE A 72 -11.61 11.53 5.67
N LEU A 73 -11.47 10.45 4.90
CA LEU A 73 -10.16 9.86 4.62
C LEU A 73 -9.61 10.53 3.36
N HIS A 74 -8.50 11.26 3.52
CA HIS A 74 -7.70 11.75 2.40
C HIS A 74 -6.42 10.90 2.33
N SER A 75 -6.26 10.18 1.23
CA SER A 75 -5.09 9.33 0.98
C SER A 75 -4.29 9.90 -0.18
N VAL A 76 -2.98 9.97 -0.02
CA VAL A 76 -2.03 10.30 -1.09
C VAL A 76 -1.17 9.07 -1.34
N GLY A 77 -1.14 8.61 -2.58
CA GLY A 77 -0.39 7.44 -2.94
C GLY A 77 -0.56 7.08 -4.41
N TRP A 78 0.02 5.95 -4.77
CA TRP A 78 -0.02 5.39 -6.10
C TRP A 78 -0.60 3.99 -6.03
N ASP A 79 -1.35 3.62 -7.06
CA ASP A 79 -1.76 2.25 -7.29
C ASP A 79 -0.99 1.69 -8.48
N LYS A 80 -0.56 0.43 -8.36
CA LYS A 80 0.14 -0.27 -9.43
C LYS A 80 -0.59 -1.58 -9.67
N ASP A 81 -1.18 -1.69 -10.87
CA ASP A 81 -1.88 -2.90 -11.28
C ASP A 81 -0.89 -3.94 -11.82
N ALA A 82 -1.13 -5.21 -11.49
CA ALA A 82 -0.39 -6.37 -12.00
C ALA A 82 -0.95 -6.92 -13.32
N ASN A 83 -1.77 -6.14 -14.03
CA ASN A 83 -2.29 -6.47 -15.35
C ASN A 83 -1.17 -6.82 -16.35
N LEU A 84 -1.46 -7.74 -17.27
CA LEU A 84 -0.57 -8.17 -18.36
C LEU A 84 -0.13 -7.01 -19.28
N HIS A 85 -0.92 -5.95 -19.36
CA HIS A 85 -0.59 -4.75 -20.13
C HIS A 85 0.15 -3.67 -19.31
N THR A 86 0.38 -3.89 -18.02
CA THR A 86 1.20 -3.00 -17.19
C THR A 86 2.67 -3.36 -17.38
N ILE A 87 3.41 -2.48 -18.07
CA ILE A 87 4.81 -2.69 -18.46
C ILE A 87 5.74 -3.13 -17.31
N LEU A 88 5.48 -2.69 -16.07
CA LEU A 88 6.27 -3.05 -14.87
C LEU A 88 5.41 -3.68 -13.77
N GLY A 89 4.25 -4.26 -14.13
CA GLY A 89 3.25 -4.77 -13.18
C GLY A 89 3.66 -6.05 -12.42
N GLN A 90 4.79 -6.66 -12.76
CA GLN A 90 5.28 -7.88 -12.09
C GLN A 90 6.27 -7.58 -10.95
N SER A 91 6.61 -6.31 -10.74
CA SER A 91 7.56 -5.86 -9.73
C SER A 91 6.99 -4.67 -8.97
N VAL A 92 7.33 -4.56 -7.69
CA VAL A 92 7.11 -3.35 -6.87
C VAL A 92 7.88 -2.19 -7.48
N GLU A 93 9.16 -2.41 -7.75
CA GLU A 93 10.05 -1.43 -8.38
C GLU A 93 9.71 -1.22 -9.87
N PRO A 94 10.05 -0.04 -10.42
CA PRO A 94 10.56 1.15 -9.74
C PRO A 94 9.50 1.83 -8.85
N LEU A 95 9.89 2.35 -7.68
CA LEU A 95 8.97 3.10 -6.81
C LEU A 95 8.60 4.47 -7.40
N PRO A 96 7.32 4.88 -7.36
CA PRO A 96 6.97 6.24 -7.73
C PRO A 96 7.54 7.25 -6.72
N PHE A 97 7.72 8.49 -7.17
CA PHE A 97 8.08 9.62 -6.32
C PHE A 97 7.27 10.85 -6.77
N ARG A 98 7.06 11.79 -5.86
CA ARG A 98 6.12 12.91 -5.99
C ARG A 98 6.46 13.84 -7.14
N GLU A 99 7.74 14.09 -7.36
CA GLU A 99 8.24 15.02 -8.37
C GLU A 99 8.29 14.42 -9.78
N MET A 100 8.02 13.12 -9.93
CA MET A 100 8.09 12.44 -11.23
C MET A 100 7.04 13.01 -12.19
N LYS A 101 7.40 13.16 -13.46
CA LYS A 101 6.48 13.66 -14.50
C LYS A 101 5.60 12.56 -15.07
N SER A 102 6.10 11.34 -15.10
CA SER A 102 5.38 10.17 -15.61
C SER A 102 5.83 8.90 -14.91
N TYR A 103 4.97 7.88 -14.97
CA TYR A 103 5.33 6.52 -14.60
C TYR A 103 5.13 5.57 -15.79
N PRO A 104 6.12 4.73 -16.15
CA PRO A 104 7.51 4.76 -15.66
C PRO A 104 8.23 6.08 -16.00
N TYR A 105 9.38 6.31 -15.36
CA TYR A 105 10.19 7.53 -15.51
C TYR A 105 11.56 7.22 -16.18
N PRO A 106 11.60 6.93 -17.49
CA PRO A 106 12.83 6.44 -18.15
C PRO A 106 13.97 7.46 -18.21
N THR A 107 13.67 8.75 -18.07
CA THR A 107 14.63 9.86 -18.16
C THR A 107 14.86 10.57 -16.82
N GLU A 108 14.15 10.18 -15.77
CA GLU A 108 14.28 10.75 -14.44
C GLU A 108 14.89 9.69 -13.52
N VAL A 109 15.42 10.12 -12.38
CA VAL A 109 16.06 9.23 -11.41
C VAL A 109 15.27 9.30 -10.11
N TYR A 110 15.05 8.14 -9.49
CA TYR A 110 14.47 8.11 -8.15
C TYR A 110 15.35 8.90 -7.17
N PRO A 111 14.79 9.73 -6.28
CA PRO A 111 15.58 10.54 -5.36
C PRO A 111 16.60 9.71 -4.56
N ASP A 112 17.86 10.14 -4.59
CA ASP A 112 18.96 9.50 -3.86
C ASP A 112 19.14 10.17 -2.49
N GLU A 113 18.17 9.93 -1.61
CA GLU A 113 18.14 10.49 -0.26
C GLU A 113 18.46 9.41 0.78
N GLU A 114 19.31 9.73 1.75
CA GLU A 114 19.72 8.80 2.82
C GLU A 114 18.50 8.22 3.57
N LEU A 115 17.48 9.04 3.81
CA LEU A 115 16.26 8.62 4.49
C LEU A 115 15.50 7.54 3.68
N LEU A 116 15.44 7.67 2.35
CA LEU A 116 14.79 6.68 1.49
C LEU A 116 15.61 5.38 1.41
N GLN A 117 16.94 5.47 1.47
CA GLN A 117 17.80 4.29 1.58
C GLN A 117 17.57 3.56 2.92
N GLN A 118 17.55 4.29 4.03
CA GLN A 118 17.23 3.74 5.36
C GLN A 118 15.84 3.11 5.38
N ASP A 119 14.85 3.72 4.73
CA ASP A 119 13.52 3.15 4.64
C ASP A 119 13.49 1.82 3.89
N ARG A 120 14.28 1.68 2.82
CA ARG A 120 14.41 0.41 2.09
C ARG A 120 14.98 -0.70 2.97
N GLU A 121 15.98 -0.37 3.79
CA GLU A 121 16.64 -1.31 4.70
C GLU A 121 15.77 -1.69 5.90
N ILE A 122 15.05 -0.72 6.47
CA ILE A 122 14.28 -0.91 7.69
C ILE A 122 12.87 -1.41 7.36
N TYR A 123 12.17 -0.76 6.44
CA TYR A 123 10.75 -0.99 6.13
C TYR A 123 10.53 -1.95 4.98
N HIS A 124 11.20 -1.80 3.83
CA HIS A 124 10.86 -2.55 2.60
C HIS A 124 11.52 -3.93 2.53
N THR A 125 11.43 -4.69 3.62
CA THR A 125 12.13 -5.97 3.81
C THR A 125 11.26 -7.19 3.61
N ARG A 126 9.92 -7.04 3.60
CA ARG A 126 9.02 -8.18 3.38
C ARG A 126 9.03 -8.57 1.91
N ARG A 127 9.09 -9.88 1.64
CA ARG A 127 8.99 -10.46 0.30
C ARG A 127 7.78 -11.39 0.26
N GLN A 128 7.01 -11.32 -0.83
CA GLN A 128 5.91 -12.25 -1.08
C GLN A 128 6.38 -13.39 -2.00
N ASN A 129 5.88 -14.60 -1.78
CA ASN A 129 6.31 -15.78 -2.51
C ASN A 129 5.42 -16.01 -3.75
N SER A 130 5.86 -15.51 -4.90
CA SER A 130 5.15 -15.69 -6.18
C SER A 130 5.08 -17.15 -6.60
N ALA A 131 6.15 -17.92 -6.41
CA ALA A 131 6.17 -19.35 -6.74
C ALA A 131 5.11 -20.15 -5.98
N ARG A 132 4.87 -19.81 -4.70
CA ARG A 132 3.84 -20.46 -3.88
C ARG A 132 2.44 -20.27 -4.48
N PHE A 133 2.13 -19.09 -5.03
CA PHE A 133 0.85 -18.86 -5.71
C PHE A 133 0.71 -19.78 -6.93
N TRP A 134 1.67 -19.71 -7.87
CA TRP A 134 1.60 -20.51 -9.10
C TRP A 134 1.61 -22.02 -8.84
N GLN A 135 2.37 -22.49 -7.84
CA GLN A 135 2.38 -23.90 -7.44
C GLN A 135 1.03 -24.37 -6.89
N SER A 136 0.29 -23.49 -6.20
CA SER A 136 -1.04 -23.83 -5.67
C SER A 136 -2.10 -24.02 -6.76
N LEU A 137 -1.89 -23.46 -7.96
CA LEU A 137 -2.78 -23.64 -9.11
C LEU A 137 -2.49 -24.94 -9.89
N VAL A 138 -1.27 -25.46 -9.81
CA VAL A 138 -0.82 -26.64 -10.57
C VAL A 138 -1.15 -27.95 -9.85
N LYS A 139 -1.33 -27.91 -8.52
CA LYS A 139 -1.68 -29.08 -7.70
C LYS A 139 -3.11 -28.92 -7.17
N PRO A 140 -4.11 -29.64 -7.73
CA PRO A 140 -5.45 -29.68 -7.17
C PRO A 140 -5.47 -30.33 -5.78
#